data_AF-A0A0Q7XZS8-F1
#
_entry.id   AF-A0A0Q7XZS8-F1
#
_cell.length_a   1.000
_cell.length_b   1.000
_cell.length_c   1.000
_cell.angle_alpha   90.00
_cell.angle_beta   90.00
_cell.angle_gamma   90.00
#
_symmetry.space_group_name_H-M   'P 1'
#
loop_
_entity.id
_entity.type
_entity.pdbx_description
1 polymer ?
#
loop_
_entity_poly.entity_id
_entity_poly.type
_entity_poly.pdbx_seq_one_letter_code
_entity_poly.pdbx_strand_id
1 'polypeptide(L)'
;MSLDYLTRAVKMGQRSRRRMRKHGQNMKGDRLWSREEEAVLIAHQGEYDLISKLLPHRSRAAIASRCQLLGLRRKIHVWTAAELAKLRRLYPVASVQEIEEAFPHSSWTNICQVARYHGFCRAVRSTYKSTGHPALDDVRQRCLEIRWTMKDLDKAARTGCYFQRAGWIGKKINYRALGRAIEALDGVIECRWKE
;
A
#
# COMPACT_ATOMS: atom_id res chain seq x y z
N MET A 1 40.55 -4.85 -22.39
CA MET A 1 39.67 -4.33 -23.46
C MET A 1 40.47 -3.36 -24.30
N SER A 2 40.59 -3.57 -25.62
CA SER A 2 41.37 -2.68 -26.50
C SER A 2 40.61 -1.39 -26.85
N LEU A 3 41.34 -0.30 -27.08
CA LEU A 3 40.79 0.99 -27.51
C LEU A 3 39.97 0.85 -28.81
N ASP A 4 40.42 -0.02 -29.73
CA ASP A 4 39.74 -0.33 -30.98
C ASP A 4 38.36 -0.96 -30.80
N TYR A 5 38.19 -1.80 -29.77
CA TYR A 5 36.89 -2.38 -29.45
C TYR A 5 35.89 -1.31 -29.00
N LEU A 6 36.32 -0.40 -28.13
CA LEU A 6 35.50 0.72 -27.66
C LEU A 6 35.16 1.69 -28.80
N THR A 7 36.13 2.03 -29.66
CA THR A 7 35.87 2.95 -30.79
C THR A 7 34.94 2.34 -31.84
N ARG A 8 35.02 1.03 -32.08
CA ARG A 8 34.07 0.32 -32.95
C ARG A 8 32.65 0.37 -32.41
N ALA A 9 32.47 0.11 -31.11
CA ALA A 9 31.16 0.19 -30.45
C ALA A 9 30.55 1.60 -30.56
N VAL A 10 31.37 2.64 -30.34
CA VAL A 10 30.95 4.05 -30.50
C VAL A 10 30.55 4.36 -31.94
N LYS A 11 31.35 3.95 -32.94
CA LYS A 11 31.04 4.15 -34.37
C LYS A 11 29.74 3.45 -34.78
N MET A 12 29.50 2.23 -34.30
CA MET A 12 28.25 1.50 -34.53
C MET A 12 27.05 2.22 -33.90
N GLY A 13 27.18 2.70 -32.67
CA GLY A 13 26.15 3.49 -31.99
C GLY A 13 25.82 4.79 -32.72
N GLN A 14 26.83 5.51 -33.24
CA GLN A 14 26.62 6.72 -34.03
C GLN A 14 25.89 6.44 -35.35
N ARG A 15 26.23 5.35 -36.05
CA ARG A 15 25.52 4.93 -37.28
C ARG A 15 24.05 4.64 -37.01
N SER A 16 23.75 3.93 -35.92
CA SER A 16 22.37 3.66 -35.49
C SER A 16 21.60 4.96 -35.20
N ARG A 17 22.20 5.90 -34.45
CA ARG A 17 21.60 7.22 -34.18
C ARG A 17 21.32 8.03 -35.44
N ARG A 18 22.23 8.01 -36.42
CA ARG A 18 22.02 8.66 -37.73
C ARG A 18 20.84 8.04 -38.48
N ARG A 19 20.74 6.70 -38.50
CA ARG A 19 19.61 6.00 -39.13
C ARG A 19 18.29 6.35 -38.45
N MET A 20 18.24 6.33 -37.12
CA MET A 20 17.06 6.71 -36.34
C MET A 20 16.64 8.16 -36.63
N ARG A 21 17.58 9.10 -36.63
CA ARG A 21 17.30 10.51 -36.98
C ARG A 21 16.74 10.67 -38.40
N LYS A 22 17.28 9.94 -39.38
CA LYS A 22 16.80 9.99 -40.77
C LYS A 22 15.36 9.49 -40.91
N HIS A 23 14.99 8.43 -40.20
CA HIS A 23 13.65 7.84 -40.27
C HIS A 23 12.66 8.47 -39.28
N GLY A 24 13.14 9.28 -38.33
CA GLY A 24 12.30 9.87 -37.28
C GLY A 24 11.72 8.85 -36.29
N GLN A 25 12.21 7.61 -36.30
CA GLN A 25 11.71 6.50 -35.50
C GLN A 25 12.86 5.73 -34.85
N ASN A 26 12.59 5.09 -33.72
CA ASN A 26 13.51 4.15 -33.09
C ASN A 26 13.50 2.80 -33.83
N MET A 27 14.38 1.87 -33.43
CA MET A 27 14.45 0.53 -34.04
C MET A 27 13.18 -0.31 -33.84
N LYS A 28 12.31 0.06 -32.89
CA LYS A 28 11.01 -0.58 -32.63
C LYS A 28 9.85 0.06 -33.40
N GLY A 29 10.10 1.15 -34.15
CA GLY A 29 9.09 1.91 -34.87
C GLY A 29 8.46 3.08 -34.10
N ASP A 30 8.83 3.31 -32.83
CA ASP A 30 8.29 4.44 -32.07
C ASP A 30 8.88 5.76 -32.57
N ARG A 31 8.04 6.78 -32.73
CA ARG A 31 8.46 8.12 -33.16
C ARG A 31 9.47 8.74 -32.19
N LEU A 32 10.54 9.32 -32.71
CA LEU A 32 11.50 10.09 -31.90
C LEU A 32 10.87 11.37 -31.36
N TRP A 33 11.28 11.80 -30.17
CA TRP A 33 10.84 13.07 -29.59
C TRP A 33 11.40 14.24 -30.38
N SER A 34 10.54 15.16 -30.82
CA SER A 34 10.96 16.42 -31.43
C SER A 34 11.25 17.49 -30.37
N ARG A 35 12.01 18.53 -30.76
CA ARG A 35 12.28 19.67 -29.87
C ARG A 35 11.00 20.45 -29.53
N GLU A 36 10.04 20.49 -30.45
CA GLU A 36 8.73 21.12 -30.24
C GLU A 36 7.91 20.35 -29.20
N GLU A 37 7.90 19.01 -29.29
CA GLU A 37 7.23 18.17 -28.30
C GLU A 37 7.86 18.37 -26.91
N GLU A 38 9.19 18.47 -26.83
CA GLU A 38 9.89 18.76 -25.57
C GLU A 38 9.57 20.15 -25.03
N ALA A 39 9.45 21.16 -25.88
CA ALA A 39 9.05 22.50 -25.46
C ALA A 39 7.65 22.50 -24.82
N VAL A 40 6.71 21.73 -25.38
CA VAL A 40 5.37 21.52 -24.78
C VAL A 40 5.46 20.86 -23.40
N LEU A 41 6.34 19.86 -23.23
CA LEU A 41 6.54 19.21 -21.93
C LEU A 41 7.10 20.17 -20.87
N ILE A 42 8.02 21.05 -21.26
CA ILE A 42 8.64 22.04 -20.37
C ILE A 42 7.63 23.12 -20.00
N ALA A 43 6.84 23.61 -20.97
CA ALA A 43 5.86 24.67 -20.77
C ALA A 43 4.72 24.26 -19.81
N HIS A 44 4.23 23.02 -19.90
CA HIS A 44 3.07 22.54 -19.14
C HIS A 44 3.44 21.55 -18.03
N GLN A 45 4.57 21.78 -17.35
CA GLN A 45 5.11 20.87 -16.35
C GLN A 45 4.07 20.52 -15.26
N GLY A 46 3.76 19.23 -15.12
CA GLY A 46 2.83 18.72 -14.11
C GLY A 46 1.38 18.59 -14.58
N GLU A 47 0.99 19.24 -15.67
CA GLU A 47 -0.36 19.16 -16.26
C GLU A 47 -0.43 18.04 -17.31
N TYR A 48 -0.31 16.79 -16.86
CA TYR A 48 -0.26 15.63 -17.75
C TYR A 48 -1.49 15.49 -18.65
N ASP A 49 -2.66 15.89 -18.17
CA ASP A 49 -3.91 15.76 -18.91
C ASP A 49 -4.00 16.81 -20.04
N LEU A 50 -3.43 18.01 -19.83
CA LEU A 50 -3.29 19.02 -20.88
C LEU A 50 -2.24 18.59 -21.92
N ILE A 51 -1.08 18.11 -21.46
CA ILE A 51 -0.04 17.59 -22.37
C ILE A 51 -0.58 16.45 -23.23
N SER A 52 -1.39 15.55 -22.65
CA SER A 52 -2.00 14.45 -23.40
C SER A 52 -2.99 14.92 -24.47
N LYS A 53 -3.60 16.10 -24.31
CA LYS A 53 -4.47 16.71 -25.33
C LYS A 53 -3.65 17.40 -26.42
N LEU A 54 -2.54 18.06 -26.06
CA LEU A 54 -1.64 18.73 -27.01
C LEU A 54 -0.81 17.73 -27.84
N LEU A 55 -0.53 16.55 -27.30
CA LEU A 55 0.21 15.47 -27.95
C LEU A 55 -0.62 14.18 -28.04
N PRO A 56 -1.72 14.16 -28.81
CA PRO A 56 -2.65 13.02 -28.84
C PRO A 56 -2.03 11.75 -29.44
N HIS A 57 -0.99 11.89 -30.26
CA HIS A 57 -0.21 10.79 -30.83
C HIS A 57 0.78 10.15 -29.84
N ARG A 58 0.90 10.70 -28.62
CA ARG A 58 1.76 10.16 -27.56
C ARG A 58 0.91 9.59 -26.43
N SER A 59 1.22 8.37 -26.02
CA SER A 59 0.58 7.81 -24.84
C SER A 59 0.99 8.56 -23.58
N ARG A 60 0.10 8.61 -22.59
CA ARG A 60 0.37 9.19 -21.26
C ARG A 60 1.63 8.60 -20.62
N ALA A 61 1.87 7.30 -20.79
CA ALA A 61 3.07 6.63 -20.29
C ALA A 61 4.36 7.12 -20.98
N ALA A 62 4.32 7.37 -22.29
CA ALA A 62 5.46 7.93 -23.03
C ALA A 62 5.79 9.35 -22.57
N ILE A 63 4.76 10.20 -22.41
CA ILE A 63 4.88 11.56 -21.86
C ILE A 63 5.53 11.50 -20.47
N ALA A 64 4.97 10.69 -19.57
CA ALA A 64 5.45 10.60 -18.20
C ALA A 64 6.89 10.08 -18.13
N SER A 65 7.28 9.15 -19.01
CA SER A 65 8.66 8.63 -19.09
C SER A 65 9.62 9.68 -19.65
N ARG A 66 9.19 10.48 -20.64
CA ARG A 66 10.01 11.58 -21.18
C ARG A 66 10.22 12.68 -20.15
N CYS A 67 9.17 13.07 -19.42
CA CYS A 67 9.28 14.03 -18.31
C CYS A 67 10.23 13.52 -17.21
N GLN A 68 10.27 12.21 -16.95
CA GLN A 68 11.23 11.63 -16.01
C GLN A 68 12.67 11.78 -16.51
N LEU A 69 12.92 11.46 -17.78
CA LEU A 69 14.24 11.59 -18.40
C LEU A 69 14.72 13.05 -18.41
N LEU A 70 13.81 14.00 -18.63
CA LEU A 70 14.09 15.43 -18.61
C LEU A 70 14.18 16.03 -17.18
N GLY A 71 13.97 15.23 -16.14
CA GLY A 71 13.99 15.71 -14.75
C GLY A 71 12.81 16.63 -14.37
N LEU A 72 11.75 16.64 -15.19
CA LEU A 72 10.55 17.47 -14.97
C LEU A 72 9.58 16.87 -13.95
N ARG A 73 9.77 15.61 -13.55
CA ARG A 73 8.95 14.99 -12.49
C ARG A 73 9.31 15.56 -11.13
N ARG A 74 8.30 15.68 -10.26
CA ARG A 74 8.53 15.95 -8.83
C ARG A 74 9.45 14.87 -8.26
N LYS A 75 10.47 15.29 -7.52
CA LYS A 75 11.34 14.38 -6.78
C LYS A 75 10.52 13.68 -5.71
N ILE A 76 10.48 12.35 -5.76
CA ILE A 76 9.83 11.54 -4.75
C ILE A 76 10.85 11.31 -3.63
N HIS A 77 10.45 11.50 -2.38
CA HIS A 77 11.29 11.18 -1.24
C HIS A 77 11.60 9.68 -1.21
N VAL A 78 12.87 9.34 -1.05
CA VAL A 78 13.31 7.95 -0.93
C VAL A 78 13.47 7.63 0.54
N TRP A 79 12.69 6.66 1.03
CA TRP A 79 12.75 6.21 2.41
C TRP A 79 14.10 5.59 2.74
N THR A 80 14.79 6.16 3.71
CA THR A 80 16.07 5.64 4.20
C THR A 80 15.86 4.52 5.22
N ALA A 81 16.86 3.67 5.42
CA ALA A 81 16.80 2.61 6.43
C ALA A 81 16.57 3.16 7.86
N ALA A 82 17.11 4.34 8.17
CA ALA A 82 16.92 5.01 9.45
C ALA A 82 15.45 5.45 9.65
N GLU A 83 14.83 6.01 8.61
CA GLU A 83 13.42 6.38 8.62
C GLU A 83 12.51 5.16 8.77
N LEU A 84 12.81 4.06 8.08
CA LEU A 84 12.08 2.81 8.22
C LEU A 84 12.21 2.22 9.63
N ALA A 85 13.40 2.28 10.24
CA ALA A 85 13.61 1.85 11.61
C ALA A 85 12.84 2.71 12.62
N LYS A 86 12.78 4.03 12.39
CA LYS A 86 11.97 4.96 13.18
C LYS A 86 10.47 4.67 13.02
N LEU A 87 10.00 4.47 11.79
CA LEU A 87 8.61 4.14 11.47
C LEU A 87 8.21 2.82 12.13
N ARG A 88 9.05 1.79 12.08
CA ARG A 88 8.78 0.49 12.72
C ARG A 88 8.51 0.60 14.23
N ARG A 89 9.20 1.52 14.91
CA ARG A 89 9.04 1.74 16.36
C ARG A 89 7.79 2.56 16.68
N LEU A 90 7.52 3.60 15.89
CA LEU A 90 6.41 4.53 16.14
C LEU A 90 5.07 3.98 15.67
N TYR A 91 5.02 3.35 14.50
CA TYR A 91 3.77 2.97 13.83
C TYR A 91 2.81 2.09 14.67
N PRO A 92 3.29 1.14 15.50
CA PRO A 92 2.42 0.33 16.33
C PRO A 92 1.70 1.11 17.44
N VAL A 93 2.35 2.11 18.04
CA VAL A 93 1.90 2.73 19.31
C VAL A 93 1.48 4.19 19.15
N ALA A 94 2.21 4.95 18.34
CA ALA A 94 2.05 6.39 18.20
C ALA A 94 0.73 6.78 17.53
N SER A 95 0.22 7.96 17.89
CA SER A 95 -0.95 8.55 17.25
C SER A 95 -0.67 8.94 15.79
N VAL A 96 -1.71 9.23 15.01
CA VAL A 96 -1.52 9.67 13.61
C VAL A 96 -0.71 10.97 13.55
N GLN A 97 -1.04 11.91 14.43
CA GLN A 97 -0.41 13.24 14.51
C GLN A 97 1.08 13.12 14.84
N GLU A 98 1.44 12.33 15.85
CA GLU A 98 2.86 12.08 16.19
C GLU A 98 3.66 11.49 15.02
N ILE A 99 3.04 10.64 14.20
CA ILE A 99 3.70 10.05 13.03
C ILE A 99 3.86 11.09 11.92
N GLU A 100 2.85 11.92 11.66
CA GLU A 100 2.93 13.01 10.69
C GLU A 100 4.00 14.04 11.08
N GLU A 101 4.06 14.41 12.36
CA GLU A 101 5.10 15.29 12.91
C GLU A 101 6.50 14.66 12.79
N ALA A 102 6.61 13.33 12.97
CA ALA A 102 7.88 12.63 12.84
C ALA A 102 8.39 12.53 11.38
N PHE A 103 7.52 12.69 10.39
CA PHE A 103 7.80 12.56 8.95
C PHE A 103 7.14 13.68 8.11
N PRO A 104 7.52 14.96 8.27
CA PRO A 104 6.85 16.09 7.63
C PRO A 104 7.00 16.13 6.09
N HIS A 105 7.94 15.36 5.54
CA HIS A 105 8.18 15.26 4.10
C HIS A 105 7.24 14.26 3.40
N SER A 106 6.48 13.45 4.15
CA SER A 106 5.61 12.40 3.61
C SER A 106 4.17 12.60 4.07
N SER A 107 3.21 12.45 3.15
CA SER A 107 1.80 12.42 3.52
C SER A 107 1.46 11.14 4.29
N TRP A 108 0.42 11.19 5.14
CA TRP A 108 -0.09 10.00 5.84
C TRP A 108 -0.40 8.83 4.91
N THR A 109 -0.93 9.12 3.71
CA THR A 109 -1.18 8.11 2.68
C THR A 109 0.08 7.39 2.23
N ASN A 110 1.19 8.12 2.02
CA ASN A 110 2.48 7.55 1.68
C ASN A 110 3.03 6.69 2.85
N ILE A 111 2.96 7.22 4.07
CA ILE A 111 3.39 6.52 5.29
C ILE A 111 2.63 5.19 5.44
N CYS A 112 1.31 5.18 5.22
CA CYS A 112 0.50 3.96 5.25
C CYS A 112 0.90 2.95 4.17
N GLN A 113 1.24 3.41 2.97
CA GLN A 113 1.68 2.53 1.88
C GLN A 113 3.04 1.88 2.21
N VAL A 114 3.97 2.67 2.72
CA VAL A 114 5.30 2.21 3.14
C VAL A 114 5.18 1.22 4.29
N ALA A 115 4.37 1.54 5.31
CA ALA A 115 4.09 0.64 6.42
C ALA A 115 3.50 -0.69 5.93
N ARG A 116 2.53 -0.66 5.01
CA ARG A 116 1.95 -1.88 4.42
C ARG A 116 2.99 -2.68 3.64
N TYR A 117 3.82 -2.03 2.83
CA TYR A 117 4.87 -2.67 2.05
C TYR A 117 5.89 -3.40 2.94
N HIS A 118 6.24 -2.80 4.08
CA HIS A 118 7.15 -3.39 5.06
C HIS A 118 6.45 -4.25 6.14
N GLY A 119 5.14 -4.45 6.06
CA GLY A 119 4.37 -5.27 7.00
C GLY A 119 4.23 -4.67 8.40
N PHE A 120 4.42 -3.37 8.57
CA PHE A 120 4.18 -2.70 9.86
C PHE A 120 2.67 -2.57 10.09
N CYS A 121 2.21 -3.11 11.21
CA CYS A 121 0.81 -3.03 11.63
C CYS A 121 0.68 -2.11 12.85
N ARG A 122 -0.42 -1.36 12.93
CA ARG A 122 -0.76 -0.64 14.17
C ARG A 122 -1.18 -1.65 15.23
N ALA A 123 -0.78 -1.43 16.48
CA ALA A 123 -1.28 -2.26 17.57
C ALA A 123 -2.80 -2.15 17.62
N VAL A 124 -3.49 -3.29 17.74
CA VAL A 124 -4.95 -3.31 17.81
C VAL A 124 -5.36 -2.49 19.03
N ARG A 125 -6.17 -1.45 18.83
CA ARG A 125 -6.72 -0.65 19.93
C ARG A 125 -7.51 -1.59 20.83
N SER A 126 -6.99 -1.80 22.04
CA SER A 126 -7.33 -2.88 22.98
C SER A 126 -8.67 -2.67 23.70
N THR A 127 -9.72 -2.28 22.99
CA THR A 127 -11.09 -2.35 23.50
C THR A 127 -12.03 -2.80 22.39
N TYR A 128 -12.55 -4.02 22.54
CA TYR A 128 -13.69 -4.45 21.73
C TYR A 128 -14.91 -3.62 22.13
N LYS A 129 -15.59 -3.00 21.15
CA LYS A 129 -16.88 -2.34 21.41
C LYS A 129 -17.88 -3.39 21.94
N SER A 130 -18.66 -3.02 22.96
CA SER A 130 -19.77 -3.82 23.49
C SER A 130 -20.79 -4.07 22.40
N THR A 131 -21.20 -5.32 22.28
CA THR A 131 -22.12 -5.83 21.26
C THR A 131 -23.58 -5.79 21.69
N GLY A 132 -23.83 -5.46 22.97
CA GLY A 132 -25.18 -5.42 23.56
C GLY A 132 -25.70 -6.79 23.98
N HIS A 133 -24.87 -7.82 23.85
CA HIS A 133 -25.17 -9.19 24.25
C HIS A 133 -24.18 -9.61 25.33
N PRO A 134 -24.60 -9.76 26.60
CA PRO A 134 -23.70 -10.01 27.73
C PRO A 134 -22.74 -11.19 27.49
N ALA A 135 -23.25 -12.33 27.03
CA ALA A 135 -22.43 -13.52 26.79
C ALA A 135 -21.37 -13.32 25.68
N LEU A 136 -21.64 -12.49 24.66
CA LEU A 136 -20.64 -12.17 23.63
C LEU A 136 -19.62 -11.15 24.14
N ASP A 137 -20.06 -10.21 24.97
CA ASP A 137 -19.19 -9.20 25.57
C ASP A 137 -18.21 -9.85 26.56
N ASP A 138 -18.66 -10.82 27.35
CA ASP A 138 -17.81 -11.61 28.25
C ASP A 138 -16.75 -12.41 27.48
N VAL A 139 -17.13 -13.09 26.40
CA VAL A 139 -16.19 -13.82 25.52
C VAL A 139 -15.16 -12.85 24.92
N ARG A 140 -15.59 -11.66 24.49
CA ARG A 140 -14.70 -10.63 23.93
C ARG A 140 -13.75 -10.06 24.99
N GLN A 141 -14.23 -9.85 26.20
CA GLN A 141 -13.41 -9.43 27.34
C GLN A 141 -12.38 -10.50 27.70
N ARG A 142 -12.77 -11.77 27.75
CA ARG A 142 -11.84 -12.86 28.03
C ARG A 142 -10.76 -13.01 26.95
N CYS A 143 -11.12 -12.84 25.67
CA CYS A 143 -10.13 -12.77 24.59
C CYS A 143 -9.13 -11.62 24.78
N LEU A 144 -9.60 -10.48 25.29
CA LEU A 144 -8.74 -9.33 25.57
C LEU A 144 -7.70 -9.64 26.65
N GLU A 145 -8.12 -10.29 27.74
CA GLU A 145 -7.25 -10.71 28.84
C GLU A 145 -6.15 -11.65 28.36
N ILE A 146 -6.50 -12.62 27.51
CA ILE A 146 -5.57 -13.61 26.94
C ILE A 146 -4.77 -13.02 25.76
N ARG A 147 -5.07 -11.78 25.34
CA ARG A 147 -4.52 -11.11 24.15
C ARG A 147 -4.77 -11.86 22.84
N TRP A 148 -5.85 -12.62 22.77
CA TRP A 148 -6.30 -13.29 21.56
C TRP A 148 -7.06 -12.33 20.65
N THR A 149 -6.80 -12.42 19.34
CA THR A 149 -7.64 -11.74 18.37
C THR A 149 -8.90 -12.57 18.09
N MET A 150 -9.97 -11.93 17.59
CA MET A 150 -11.17 -12.65 17.14
C MET A 150 -10.88 -13.72 16.07
N LYS A 151 -9.81 -13.54 15.28
CA LYS A 151 -9.34 -14.53 14.31
C LYS A 151 -8.74 -15.76 15.01
N ASP A 152 -8.01 -15.55 16.09
CA ASP A 152 -7.44 -16.62 16.90
C ASP A 152 -8.56 -17.39 17.61
N LEU A 153 -9.58 -16.69 18.13
CA LEU A 153 -10.78 -17.32 18.68
C LEU A 153 -11.51 -18.18 17.65
N ASP A 154 -11.75 -17.67 16.44
CA ASP A 154 -12.41 -18.44 15.36
C ASP A 154 -11.61 -19.70 14.97
N LYS A 155 -10.27 -19.61 15.03
CA LYS A 155 -9.36 -20.73 14.76
C LYS A 155 -9.41 -21.77 15.89
N ALA A 156 -9.42 -21.33 17.15
CA ALA A 156 -9.50 -22.21 18.32
C ALA A 156 -10.88 -22.90 18.40
N ALA A 157 -11.96 -22.15 18.25
CA ALA A 157 -13.34 -22.64 18.34
C ALA A 157 -13.82 -23.39 17.08
N ARG A 158 -13.02 -23.41 16.00
CA ARG A 158 -13.39 -23.98 14.69
C ARG A 158 -14.74 -23.46 14.18
N THR A 159 -14.97 -22.16 14.35
CA THR A 159 -16.20 -21.44 13.94
C THR A 159 -16.05 -20.74 12.59
N GLY A 160 -14.88 -20.84 11.96
CA GLY A 160 -14.60 -20.30 10.64
C GLY A 160 -14.25 -18.82 10.68
N CYS A 161 -15.22 -17.95 10.41
CA CYS A 161 -15.03 -16.48 10.46
C CYS A 161 -16.19 -15.79 11.20
N TYR A 162 -16.86 -16.49 12.11
CA TYR A 162 -18.07 -15.99 12.77
C TYR A 162 -17.76 -14.78 13.65
N PHE A 163 -16.73 -14.88 14.49
CA PHE A 163 -16.30 -13.80 15.39
C PHE A 163 -15.56 -12.70 14.65
N GLN A 164 -14.76 -13.06 13.64
CA GLN A 164 -14.05 -12.11 12.79
C GLN A 164 -15.01 -11.19 12.02
N ARG A 165 -16.11 -11.73 11.48
CA ARG A 165 -17.08 -10.97 10.66
C ARG A 165 -18.25 -10.41 11.45
N ALA A 166 -18.26 -10.60 12.78
CA ALA A 166 -19.37 -10.23 13.64
C ALA A 166 -20.72 -10.76 13.12
N GLY A 167 -20.79 -12.08 12.88
CA GLY A 167 -21.94 -12.74 12.25
C GLY A 167 -23.28 -12.66 12.99
N TRP A 168 -23.32 -12.04 14.18
CA TRP A 168 -24.52 -11.70 14.94
C TRP A 168 -25.13 -10.35 14.57
N ILE A 169 -24.41 -9.45 13.89
CA ILE A 169 -24.96 -8.14 13.53
C ILE A 169 -26.11 -8.33 12.51
N GLY A 170 -27.31 -7.91 12.90
CA GLY A 170 -28.53 -8.04 12.09
C GLY A 170 -29.10 -9.46 11.98
N LYS A 171 -28.61 -10.41 12.78
CA LYS A 171 -29.04 -11.82 12.79
C LYS A 171 -29.18 -12.36 14.21
N LYS A 172 -29.88 -13.47 14.37
CA LYS A 172 -29.90 -14.21 15.65
C LYS A 172 -28.50 -14.76 15.96
N ILE A 173 -28.12 -14.74 17.24
CA ILE A 173 -26.85 -15.29 17.72
C ILE A 173 -26.81 -16.79 17.45
N ASN A 174 -25.68 -17.27 16.95
CA ASN A 174 -25.46 -18.69 16.79
C ASN A 174 -24.94 -19.28 18.11
N TYR A 175 -25.86 -19.83 18.90
CA TYR A 175 -25.53 -20.44 20.20
C TYR A 175 -24.50 -21.56 20.11
N ARG A 176 -24.43 -22.29 18.98
CA ARG A 176 -23.40 -23.33 18.78
C ARG A 176 -22.00 -22.73 18.63
N ALA A 177 -21.88 -21.62 17.90
CA ALA A 177 -20.61 -20.93 17.75
C ALA A 177 -20.18 -20.30 19.08
N LEU A 178 -21.14 -19.73 19.82
CA LEU A 178 -20.91 -19.17 21.15
C LEU A 178 -20.45 -20.24 22.15
N GLY A 179 -21.12 -21.39 22.21
CA GLY A 179 -20.75 -22.48 23.12
C GLY A 179 -19.34 -23.01 22.86
N ARG A 180 -18.97 -23.21 21.58
CA ARG A 180 -17.60 -23.60 21.21
C ARG A 180 -16.54 -22.56 21.57
N ALA A 181 -16.89 -21.27 21.50
CA ALA A 181 -15.99 -20.21 21.91
C ALA A 181 -15.79 -20.17 23.42
N ILE A 182 -16.85 -20.42 24.20
CA ILE A 182 -16.77 -20.52 25.66
C ILE A 182 -15.90 -21.72 26.05
N GLU A 183 -16.12 -22.90 25.44
CA GLU A 183 -15.28 -24.09 25.65
C GLU A 183 -13.81 -23.84 25.27
N ALA A 184 -13.54 -23.15 24.15
CA ALA A 184 -12.19 -22.82 23.71
C ALA A 184 -11.46 -21.81 24.61
N LEU A 185 -12.18 -21.11 25.47
CA LEU A 185 -11.66 -20.17 26.47
C LEU A 185 -11.70 -20.76 27.90
N ASP A 186 -11.86 -22.08 28.01
CA ASP A 186 -11.98 -22.84 29.26
C ASP A 186 -13.16 -22.40 30.15
N GLY A 187 -14.24 -21.89 29.53
CA GLY A 187 -15.46 -21.51 30.21
C GLY A 187 -16.48 -22.65 30.35
N VAL A 188 -17.38 -22.53 31.32
CA VAL A 188 -18.47 -23.49 31.58
C VAL A 188 -19.80 -22.83 31.26
N ILE A 189 -20.71 -23.58 30.62
CA ILE A 189 -22.07 -23.12 30.28
C ILE A 189 -23.05 -23.64 31.32
N GLU A 190 -23.64 -22.75 32.10
CA GLU A 190 -24.72 -23.06 33.05
C GLU A 190 -26.07 -22.60 32.52
N CYS A 191 -27.11 -23.42 32.71
CA CYS A 191 -28.49 -23.04 32.42
C CYS A 191 -29.16 -22.53 33.69
N ARG A 192 -29.70 -21.30 33.66
CA ARG A 192 -30.52 -20.73 34.73
C ARG A 192 -31.90 -20.38 34.20
N TRP A 193 -32.93 -20.93 34.84
CA TRP A 193 -34.32 -20.59 34.56
C TRP A 193 -34.74 -19.42 35.43
N LYS A 194 -35.57 -18.51 34.90
CA LYS A 194 -36.21 -17.50 35.73
C LYS A 194 -37.31 -18.19 36.54
N GLU A 195 -37.27 -18.04 37.86
CA GLU A 195 -38.38 -18.40 38.75
C GLU A 195 -39.65 -17.59 38.42
#